data_AF-A0A7Y9IDG1-F1
#
_entry.id   AF-A0A7Y9IDG1-F1
#
_cell.length_a   1.000
_cell.length_b   1.000
_cell.length_c   1.000
_cell.angle_alpha   90.00
_cell.angle_beta   90.00
_cell.angle_gamma   90.00
#
_symmetry.space_group_name_H-M   'P 1'
#
loop_
_entity.id
_entity.type
_entity.pdbx_description
1 polymer ?
#
loop_
_entity_poly.entity_id
_entity_poly.type
_entity_poly.pdbx_seq_one_letter_code
_entity_poly.pdbx_strand_id
1 'polypeptide(L)'
;MARSLAAPAVLIMVLTLLSGGCTAPGHGYVSESVGRLTVDRPAGWDLETTVESPWHKGFRDAADAPEQLQLSGDFGAYASAGQAMGTLIGKAQVGLPSFRVIESREITVTGATTAQLTRYTVADGRDGELSGLWIVAAHWPYPQSVAVSVLAAERDPALEQRLITSMRLRADRR
;
A
#
# COMPACT_ATOMS: atom_id res chain seq x y z
N MET A 1 -12.71 70.89 -22.90
CA MET A 1 -14.19 70.95 -22.77
C MET A 1 -14.77 69.70 -23.41
N ALA A 2 -15.72 69.07 -22.71
CA ALA A 2 -16.57 67.92 -23.06
C ALA A 2 -17.10 67.94 -24.52
N ARG A 3 -17.53 66.87 -25.21
CA ARG A 3 -18.33 65.69 -24.80
C ARG A 3 -18.58 64.78 -26.03
N SER A 4 -18.99 63.53 -25.77
CA SER A 4 -19.92 62.64 -26.54
C SER A 4 -19.29 61.28 -26.91
N LEU A 5 -19.52 60.18 -26.17
CA LEU A 5 -20.72 59.30 -26.06
C LEU A 5 -21.11 58.58 -27.38
N ALA A 6 -20.76 57.28 -27.49
CA ALA A 6 -21.70 56.14 -27.64
C ALA A 6 -20.96 54.83 -28.01
N ALA A 7 -21.16 53.79 -27.20
CA ALA A 7 -20.88 52.36 -27.47
C ALA A 7 -22.06 51.72 -28.27
N PRO A 8 -22.22 50.38 -28.49
CA PRO A 8 -21.37 49.21 -28.20
C PRO A 8 -21.35 48.11 -29.31
N ALA A 9 -20.46 47.11 -29.20
CA ALA A 9 -20.64 45.70 -29.65
C ALA A 9 -19.39 44.88 -29.22
N VAL A 10 -19.35 44.33 -28.01
CA VAL A 10 -19.64 42.92 -27.67
C VAL A 10 -18.89 41.90 -28.53
N LEU A 11 -17.80 41.35 -27.99
CA LEU A 11 -17.60 39.90 -27.96
C LEU A 11 -16.76 39.52 -26.74
N ILE A 12 -17.41 38.88 -25.77
CA ILE A 12 -16.81 38.25 -24.61
C ILE A 12 -16.31 36.87 -25.06
N MET A 13 -15.04 36.54 -24.80
CA MET A 13 -14.64 35.14 -24.66
C MET A 13 -13.73 34.99 -23.45
N VAL A 14 -14.37 34.61 -22.35
CA VAL A 14 -13.73 34.08 -21.14
C VAL A 14 -13.42 32.61 -21.42
N LEU A 15 -12.16 32.20 -21.27
CA LEU A 15 -11.83 30.82 -20.97
C LEU A 15 -10.69 30.78 -19.95
N THR A 16 -11.11 30.84 -18.69
CA THR A 16 -10.37 30.34 -17.53
C THR A 16 -10.09 28.86 -17.67
N LEU A 17 -8.85 28.43 -17.40
CA LEU A 17 -8.52 27.18 -16.70
C LEU A 17 -7.08 27.24 -16.19
N LEU A 18 -6.94 27.56 -14.90
CA LEU A 18 -5.83 27.10 -14.08
C LEU A 18 -5.96 25.59 -13.92
N SER A 19 -4.88 24.83 -14.11
CA SER A 19 -4.74 23.49 -13.54
C SER A 19 -3.26 23.17 -13.41
N GLY A 20 -2.79 23.18 -12.16
CA GLY A 20 -1.44 22.79 -11.81
C GLY A 20 -1.16 21.33 -12.18
N GLY A 21 -0.02 21.09 -12.82
CA GLY A 21 0.59 19.79 -12.95
C GLY A 21 1.93 19.81 -12.26
N CYS A 22 1.97 19.45 -10.98
CA CYS A 22 3.20 18.96 -10.36
C CYS A 22 3.60 17.69 -11.12
N THR A 23 4.63 17.76 -11.94
CA THR A 23 5.29 16.58 -12.52
C THR A 23 5.80 15.69 -11.40
N ALA A 24 5.11 14.58 -11.13
CA ALA A 24 5.51 13.57 -10.16
C ALA A 24 6.52 12.58 -10.80
N PRO A 25 7.54 12.12 -10.06
CA PRO A 25 8.57 11.22 -10.59
C PRO A 25 8.19 9.74 -10.43
N GLY A 26 8.48 8.92 -11.45
CA GLY A 26 8.61 7.45 -11.32
C GLY A 26 7.68 6.64 -12.23
N HIS A 27 8.05 6.45 -13.49
CA HIS A 27 7.36 5.53 -14.39
C HIS A 27 7.43 4.09 -13.82
N GLY A 28 6.32 3.54 -13.32
CA GLY A 28 6.19 2.14 -12.90
C GLY A 28 5.50 1.89 -11.55
N TYR A 29 5.40 2.91 -10.68
CA TYR A 29 4.78 2.77 -9.35
C TYR A 29 3.81 3.92 -9.06
N VAL A 30 2.75 3.62 -8.31
CA VAL A 30 1.73 4.59 -7.87
C VAL A 30 1.64 4.55 -6.34
N SER A 31 1.57 5.72 -5.72
CA SER A 31 1.47 5.84 -4.26
C SER A 31 0.02 5.67 -3.81
N GLU A 32 -0.21 4.74 -2.89
CA GLU A 32 -1.49 4.47 -2.27
C GLU A 32 -1.50 4.95 -0.83
N SER A 33 -2.66 5.42 -0.36
CA SER A 33 -2.88 5.81 1.02
C SER A 33 -4.14 5.16 1.57
N VAL A 34 -3.98 4.38 2.64
CA VAL A 34 -5.05 3.63 3.30
C VAL A 34 -4.90 3.85 4.80
N GLY A 35 -5.88 4.49 5.46
CA GLY A 35 -5.79 4.82 6.88
C GLY A 35 -4.47 5.55 7.21
N ARG A 36 -3.64 4.97 8.08
CA ARG A 36 -2.33 5.52 8.47
C ARG A 36 -1.20 5.13 7.50
N LEU A 37 -1.44 4.17 6.61
CA LEU A 37 -0.45 3.66 5.68
C LEU A 37 -0.34 4.54 4.45
N THR A 38 0.88 4.85 4.03
CA THR A 38 1.21 5.23 2.66
C THR A 38 2.27 4.29 2.13
N VAL A 39 2.11 3.77 0.92
CA VAL A 39 3.05 2.83 0.29
C VAL A 39 2.86 2.85 -1.21
N ASP A 40 3.91 2.52 -1.97
CA ASP A 40 3.80 2.42 -3.42
C ASP A 40 3.45 1.00 -3.87
N ARG A 41 2.58 0.88 -4.87
CA ARG A 41 2.31 -0.37 -5.59
C ARG A 41 2.75 -0.28 -7.05
N PRO A 42 2.99 -1.41 -7.75
CA PRO A 42 3.17 -1.40 -9.19
C PRO A 42 1.97 -0.75 -9.88
N ALA A 43 2.25 0.10 -10.87
CA ALA A 43 1.19 0.82 -11.59
C ALA A 43 0.22 -0.13 -12.30
N GLY A 44 0.72 -1.27 -12.80
CA GLY A 44 -0.09 -2.30 -13.48
C GLY A 44 -0.95 -3.15 -12.56
N TRP A 45 -0.72 -3.13 -11.24
CA TRP A 45 -1.58 -3.82 -10.28
C TRP A 45 -2.74 -2.90 -9.89
N ASP A 46 -3.63 -2.62 -10.82
CA ASP A 46 -4.69 -1.61 -10.69
C ASP A 46 -6.11 -2.21 -10.55
N LEU A 47 -6.25 -3.52 -10.72
CA LEU A 47 -7.52 -4.21 -10.50
C LEU A 47 -7.81 -4.33 -9.00
N GLU A 48 -8.73 -3.51 -8.50
CA GLU A 48 -9.15 -3.59 -7.10
C GLU A 48 -9.85 -4.93 -6.79
N THR A 49 -9.51 -5.53 -5.65
CA THR A 49 -10.16 -6.76 -5.15
C THR A 49 -10.75 -6.53 -3.78
N THR A 50 -11.88 -7.18 -3.52
CA THR A 50 -12.43 -7.29 -2.17
C THR A 50 -11.43 -7.99 -1.27
N VAL A 51 -11.28 -7.47 -0.06
CA VAL A 51 -10.43 -8.04 0.99
C VAL A 51 -11.23 -8.14 2.28
N GLU A 52 -10.85 -9.08 3.13
CA GLU A 52 -11.47 -9.27 4.44
C GLU A 52 -10.64 -8.62 5.54
N SER A 53 -11.29 -8.27 6.66
CA SER A 53 -10.61 -7.75 7.84
C SER A 53 -9.48 -8.70 8.29
N PRO A 54 -8.27 -8.19 8.63
CA PRO A 54 -7.93 -6.79 8.91
C PRO A 54 -7.44 -5.98 7.70
N TRP A 55 -7.59 -6.50 6.48
CA TRP A 55 -7.19 -5.79 5.26
C TRP A 55 -8.26 -4.79 4.83
N HIS A 56 -7.83 -3.68 4.25
CA HIS A 56 -8.69 -2.53 3.93
C HIS A 56 -8.76 -2.24 2.44
N LYS A 57 -7.70 -2.54 1.69
CA LYS A 57 -7.64 -2.37 0.23
C LYS A 57 -6.84 -3.50 -0.39
N GLY A 58 -7.23 -3.97 -1.57
CA GLY A 58 -6.49 -5.00 -2.31
C GLY A 58 -6.40 -4.67 -3.79
N PHE A 59 -5.32 -5.11 -4.42
CA PHE A 59 -5.05 -4.95 -5.84
C PHE A 59 -4.50 -6.25 -6.44
N ARG A 60 -4.75 -6.47 -7.73
CA ARG A 60 -4.20 -7.58 -8.52
C ARG A 60 -3.63 -7.08 -9.84
N ASP A 61 -2.74 -7.87 -10.42
CA ASP A 61 -2.21 -7.66 -11.78
C ASP A 61 -3.26 -7.96 -12.86
N ALA A 62 -3.97 -9.07 -12.71
CA ALA A 62 -5.08 -9.46 -13.58
C ALA A 62 -6.11 -10.28 -12.78
N ALA A 63 -7.31 -10.49 -13.36
CA ALA A 63 -8.42 -11.18 -12.68
C ALA A 63 -8.04 -12.60 -12.22
N ASP A 64 -7.27 -13.32 -13.05
CA ASP A 64 -6.87 -14.72 -12.83
C ASP A 64 -5.41 -14.87 -12.37
N ALA A 65 -4.73 -13.75 -12.06
CA ALA A 65 -3.34 -13.77 -11.63
C ALA A 65 -3.23 -14.08 -10.12
N PRO A 66 -2.28 -14.92 -9.69
CA PRO A 66 -1.99 -15.11 -8.26
C PRO A 66 -1.38 -13.85 -7.61
N GLU A 67 -0.83 -12.93 -8.41
CA GLU A 67 -0.26 -11.66 -7.99
C GLU A 67 -1.31 -10.76 -7.34
N GLN A 68 -1.17 -10.56 -6.03
CA GLN A 68 -2.03 -9.69 -5.25
C GLN A 68 -1.25 -8.91 -4.20
N LEU A 69 -1.67 -7.67 -3.98
CA LEU A 69 -1.19 -6.79 -2.93
C LEU A 69 -2.38 -6.38 -2.05
N GLN A 70 -2.25 -6.54 -0.74
CA GLN A 70 -3.26 -6.14 0.23
C GLN A 70 -2.67 -5.16 1.23
N LEU A 71 -3.44 -4.14 1.58
CA LEU A 71 -3.05 -3.03 2.40
C LEU A 71 -3.94 -2.95 3.64
N SER A 72 -3.32 -2.75 4.80
CA SER A 72 -4.03 -2.40 6.02
C SER A 72 -3.50 -1.11 6.62
N GLY A 73 -4.38 -0.11 6.66
CA GLY A 73 -4.13 1.20 7.25
C GLY A 73 -4.35 1.30 8.75
N ASP A 74 -4.93 0.26 9.35
CA ASP A 74 -5.21 0.11 10.77
C ASP A 74 -5.20 -1.37 11.12
N PHE A 75 -4.02 -2.00 11.02
CA PHE A 75 -3.87 -3.43 11.14
C PHE A 75 -4.18 -3.96 12.55
N GLY A 76 -4.10 -3.08 13.54
CA GLY A 76 -4.56 -3.31 14.91
C GLY A 76 -3.74 -2.56 15.95
N ALA A 77 -4.16 -2.68 17.21
CA ALA A 77 -3.49 -2.07 18.35
C ALA A 77 -2.39 -2.99 18.89
N TYR A 78 -1.27 -3.08 18.17
CA TYR A 78 -0.11 -3.87 18.58
C TYR A 78 0.99 -2.99 19.16
N ALA A 79 1.63 -3.45 20.24
CA ALA A 79 2.72 -2.72 20.89
C ALA A 79 4.03 -2.79 20.09
N SER A 80 4.19 -3.81 19.24
CA SER A 80 5.36 -3.98 18.36
C SER A 80 4.98 -4.68 17.06
N ALA A 81 5.80 -4.50 16.02
CA ALA A 81 5.66 -5.21 14.76
C ALA A 81 5.77 -6.73 14.93
N GLY A 82 6.64 -7.21 15.84
CA GLY A 82 6.78 -8.63 16.14
C GLY A 82 5.56 -9.26 16.77
N GLN A 83 4.85 -8.53 17.64
CA GLN A 83 3.57 -9.00 18.18
C GLN A 83 2.51 -9.17 17.09
N ALA A 84 2.38 -8.16 16.21
CA ALA A 84 1.44 -8.23 15.08
C ALA A 84 1.83 -9.34 14.09
N MET A 85 3.12 -9.47 13.77
CA MET A 85 3.65 -10.50 12.88
C MET A 85 3.42 -11.90 13.45
N GLY A 86 3.65 -12.11 14.74
CA GLY A 86 3.35 -13.37 15.42
C GLY A 86 1.86 -13.75 15.32
N THR A 87 0.97 -12.75 15.37
CA THR A 87 -0.47 -12.99 15.17
C THR A 87 -0.79 -13.42 13.73
N LEU A 88 -0.17 -12.80 12.72
CA LEU A 88 -0.31 -13.22 11.32
C LEU A 88 0.18 -14.66 11.10
N ILE A 89 1.38 -14.96 11.58
CA ILE A 89 1.98 -16.30 11.49
C ILE A 89 1.08 -17.33 12.16
N GLY A 90 0.60 -17.07 13.38
CA GLY A 90 -0.28 -17.99 14.10
C GLY A 90 -1.60 -18.26 13.35
N LYS A 91 -2.21 -17.21 12.77
CA LYS A 91 -3.41 -17.38 11.93
C LYS A 91 -3.13 -18.18 10.68
N ALA A 92 -2.00 -17.93 10.02
CA ALA A 92 -1.64 -18.60 8.78
C ALA A 92 -1.26 -20.07 8.97
N GLN A 93 -0.61 -20.43 10.07
CA GLN A 93 -0.31 -21.83 10.41
C GLN A 93 -1.58 -22.69 10.52
N VAL A 94 -2.71 -22.08 10.89
CA VAL A 94 -4.00 -22.77 11.00
C VAL A 94 -4.82 -22.65 9.71
N GLY A 95 -4.75 -21.51 9.03
CA GLY A 95 -5.65 -21.17 7.92
C GLY A 95 -5.08 -21.36 6.51
N LEU A 96 -3.75 -21.45 6.34
CA LEU A 96 -3.12 -21.51 5.02
C LEU A 96 -2.41 -22.88 4.82
N PRO A 97 -2.85 -23.68 3.84
CA PRO A 97 -2.22 -24.95 3.52
C PRO A 97 -0.74 -24.81 3.16
N SER A 98 0.08 -25.73 3.70
CA SER A 98 1.53 -25.77 3.47
C SER A 98 2.27 -24.46 3.80
N PHE A 99 1.71 -23.64 4.69
CA PHE A 99 2.35 -22.40 5.10
C PHE A 99 3.70 -22.64 5.77
N ARG A 100 4.74 -21.98 5.27
CA ARG A 100 6.09 -22.05 5.80
C ARG A 100 6.75 -20.69 5.79
N VAL A 101 7.26 -20.25 6.94
CA VAL A 101 8.13 -19.07 7.02
C VAL A 101 9.51 -19.42 6.45
N ILE A 102 9.99 -18.60 5.52
CA ILE A 102 11.32 -18.75 4.90
C ILE A 102 12.33 -17.86 5.58
N GLU A 103 11.95 -16.61 5.86
CA GLU A 103 12.80 -15.64 6.53
C GLU A 103 11.91 -14.67 7.33
N SER A 104 12.40 -14.23 8.47
CA SER A 104 11.83 -13.08 9.17
C SER A 104 12.96 -12.20 9.71
N ARG A 105 12.85 -10.89 9.49
CA ARG A 105 13.88 -9.92 9.89
C ARG A 105 13.28 -8.56 10.23
N GLU A 106 13.93 -7.85 11.12
CA GLU A 106 13.61 -6.46 11.39
C GLU A 106 14.00 -5.58 10.20
N ILE A 107 13.21 -4.52 9.98
CA ILE A 107 13.46 -3.50 8.97
C ILE A 107 13.16 -2.12 9.55
N THR A 108 13.50 -1.07 8.81
CA THR A 108 13.11 0.31 9.15
C THR A 108 11.98 0.76 8.22
N VAL A 109 10.92 1.32 8.80
CA VAL A 109 9.80 1.96 8.09
C VAL A 109 9.65 3.37 8.63
N THR A 110 9.46 4.34 7.75
CA THR A 110 9.36 5.75 8.15
C THR A 110 8.12 5.96 9.03
N GLY A 111 8.30 6.57 10.20
CA GLY A 111 7.23 6.86 11.15
C GLY A 111 6.87 5.72 12.11
N ALA A 112 7.42 4.52 11.91
CA ALA A 112 7.22 3.39 12.81
C ALA A 112 8.30 3.37 13.92
N THR A 113 7.93 2.87 15.10
CA THR A 113 8.89 2.57 16.18
C THR A 113 9.56 1.22 15.94
N THR A 114 8.80 0.24 15.43
CA THR A 114 9.31 -1.09 15.05
C THR A 114 8.71 -1.50 13.72
N ALA A 115 9.45 -2.26 12.91
CA ALA A 115 8.94 -2.85 11.69
C ALA A 115 9.61 -4.21 11.41
N GLN A 116 8.84 -5.11 10.82
CA GLN A 116 9.29 -6.47 10.53
C GLN A 116 8.80 -6.92 9.16
N LEU A 117 9.67 -7.62 8.46
CA LEU A 117 9.41 -8.27 7.20
C LEU A 117 9.47 -9.78 7.38
N THR A 118 8.49 -10.49 6.86
CA THR A 118 8.46 -11.95 6.84
C THR A 118 8.18 -12.45 5.42
N ARG A 119 9.07 -13.29 4.90
CA ARG A 119 8.85 -14.04 3.67
C ARG A 119 8.32 -15.42 4.02
N TYR A 120 7.38 -15.92 3.23
CA TYR A 120 6.77 -17.22 3.43
C TYR A 120 6.41 -17.87 2.09
N THR A 121 6.07 -19.16 2.13
CA THR A 121 5.43 -19.88 1.03
C THR A 121 4.11 -20.48 1.49
N VAL A 122 3.19 -20.68 0.55
CA VAL A 122 1.90 -21.38 0.72
C VAL A 122 1.61 -22.22 -0.53
N ALA A 123 0.73 -23.22 -0.42
CA ALA A 123 0.28 -23.96 -1.60
C ALA A 123 -0.52 -23.05 -2.57
N ASP A 124 -0.37 -23.27 -3.88
CA ASP A 124 -1.13 -22.59 -4.93
C ASP A 124 -2.54 -23.19 -5.17
N GLY A 125 -2.89 -24.26 -4.42
CA GLY A 125 -4.12 -25.03 -4.58
C GLY A 125 -4.03 -26.15 -5.64
N ARG A 126 -2.86 -26.33 -6.26
CA ARG A 126 -2.46 -27.44 -7.11
C ARG A 126 -1.19 -28.07 -6.51
N ASP A 127 -0.21 -28.41 -7.35
CA ASP A 127 1.09 -28.98 -6.95
C ASP A 127 2.21 -27.91 -6.88
N GLY A 128 1.86 -26.62 -6.88
CA GLY A 128 2.79 -25.50 -6.83
C GLY A 128 2.86 -24.79 -5.47
N GLU A 129 3.86 -23.92 -5.32
CA GLU A 129 3.98 -23.00 -4.18
C GLU A 129 3.89 -21.54 -4.68
N LEU A 130 3.24 -20.68 -3.89
CA LEU A 130 3.27 -19.23 -4.08
C LEU A 130 4.23 -18.59 -3.08
N SER A 131 4.86 -17.49 -3.51
CA SER A 131 5.73 -16.68 -2.67
C SER A 131 4.93 -15.56 -1.99
N GLY A 132 5.04 -15.50 -0.68
CA GLY A 132 4.40 -14.49 0.15
C GLY A 132 5.38 -13.57 0.85
N LEU A 133 4.95 -12.33 1.07
CA LEU A 133 5.67 -11.30 1.79
C LEU A 133 4.69 -10.53 2.68
N TRP A 134 5.00 -10.43 3.97
CA TRP A 134 4.35 -9.50 4.89
C TRP A 134 5.35 -8.46 5.38
N ILE A 135 4.89 -7.21 5.43
CA ILE A 135 5.58 -6.12 6.12
C ILE A 135 4.60 -5.53 7.13
N VAL A 136 5.00 -5.49 8.39
CA VAL A 136 4.25 -4.86 9.48
C VAL A 136 5.10 -3.73 10.05
N ALA A 137 4.47 -2.58 10.30
CA ALA A 137 5.06 -1.48 11.04
C ALA A 137 4.15 -1.10 12.20
N ALA A 138 4.73 -0.82 13.38
CA ALA A 138 3.99 -0.43 14.58
C ALA A 138 4.62 0.80 15.25
N HIS A 139 3.77 1.61 15.88
CA HIS A 139 4.16 2.80 16.62
C HIS A 139 3.85 2.65 18.13
N TRP A 140 4.73 3.16 18.98
CA TRP A 140 4.61 3.22 20.45
C TRP A 140 4.82 4.68 20.91
N PRO A 141 4.15 5.20 21.97
CA PRO A 141 3.30 4.52 22.98
C PRO A 141 1.83 4.35 22.63
N TYR A 142 1.36 4.91 21.53
CA TYR A 142 -0.02 4.75 21.09
C TYR A 142 -0.08 3.58 20.11
N PRO A 143 -0.46 2.35 20.55
CA PRO A 143 -0.29 1.14 19.77
C PRO A 143 -1.14 1.21 18.51
N GLN A 144 -0.46 1.38 17.39
CA GLN A 144 -1.05 1.53 16.06
C GLN A 144 -0.14 0.78 15.10
N SER A 145 -0.70 -0.10 14.28
CA SER A 145 0.07 -0.78 13.26
C SER A 145 -0.57 -0.70 11.89
N VAL A 146 0.28 -0.85 10.89
CA VAL A 146 -0.09 -0.92 9.47
C VAL A 146 0.59 -2.15 8.88
N ALA A 147 -0.01 -2.71 7.83
CA ALA A 147 0.54 -3.90 7.18
C ALA A 147 0.39 -3.85 5.66
N VAL A 148 1.34 -4.50 5.00
CA VAL A 148 1.32 -4.80 3.58
C VAL A 148 1.47 -6.32 3.43
N SER A 149 0.66 -6.91 2.57
CA SER A 149 0.81 -8.30 2.12
C SER A 149 0.98 -8.34 0.63
N VAL A 150 1.92 -9.16 0.15
CA VAL A 150 2.07 -9.53 -1.24
C VAL A 150 2.03 -11.05 -1.35
N LEU A 151 1.32 -11.54 -2.35
CA LEU A 151 1.39 -12.92 -2.81
C LEU A 151 1.64 -12.88 -4.32
N ALA A 152 2.55 -13.70 -4.81
CA ALA A 152 2.90 -13.80 -6.23
C ALA A 152 3.40 -15.21 -6.55
N ALA A 153 3.47 -15.56 -7.83
CA ALA A 153 4.06 -16.84 -8.25
C ALA A 153 5.52 -16.95 -7.81
N GLU A 154 6.29 -15.88 -7.96
CA GLU A 154 7.71 -15.82 -7.62
C GLU A 154 8.03 -14.59 -6.77
N ARG A 155 9.15 -14.66 -6.06
CA ARG A 155 9.66 -13.51 -5.30
C ARG A 155 10.17 -12.45 -6.26
N ASP A 156 9.70 -11.22 -6.10
CA ASP A 156 10.25 -10.02 -6.73
C ASP A 156 11.06 -9.17 -5.71
N PRO A 157 12.41 -9.20 -5.78
CA PRO A 157 13.25 -8.38 -4.89
C PRO A 157 13.12 -6.87 -5.13
N ALA A 158 12.79 -6.43 -6.34
CA ALA A 158 12.64 -5.02 -6.67
C ALA A 158 11.35 -4.45 -6.06
N LEU A 159 10.25 -5.20 -6.16
CA LEU A 159 9.01 -4.87 -5.48
C LEU A 159 9.21 -4.84 -3.95
N GLU A 160 9.85 -5.87 -3.38
CA GLU A 160 10.14 -5.91 -1.93
C GLU A 160 10.89 -4.65 -1.48
N GLN A 161 11.97 -4.30 -2.19
CA GLN A 161 12.75 -3.11 -1.87
C GLN A 161 11.94 -1.82 -2.03
N ARG A 162 11.07 -1.74 -3.05
CA ARG A 162 10.20 -0.58 -3.25
C ARG A 162 9.17 -0.44 -2.13
N LEU A 163 8.58 -1.54 -1.67
CA LEU A 163 7.66 -1.53 -0.53
C LEU A 163 8.36 -1.04 0.73
N ILE A 164 9.54 -1.58 1.06
CA ILE A 164 10.31 -1.16 2.25
C ILE A 164 10.61 0.34 2.21
N THR A 165 11.08 0.85 1.06
CA THR A 165 11.53 2.24 0.95
C THR A 165 10.39 3.26 0.82
N SER A 166 9.24 2.86 0.27
CA SER A 166 8.07 3.74 0.11
C SER A 166 7.12 3.70 1.30
N MET A 167 7.10 2.60 2.07
CA MET A 167 6.17 2.42 3.18
C MET A 167 6.40 3.46 4.28
N ARG A 168 5.30 4.08 4.72
CA ARG A 168 5.27 5.04 5.83
C ARG A 168 4.06 4.76 6.72
N LEU A 169 4.29 4.84 8.03
CA LEU A 169 3.25 4.92 9.05
C LEU A 169 3.08 6.40 9.40
N ARG A 170 1.90 6.95 9.11
CA ARG A 170 1.57 8.35 9.40
C ARG A 170 1.02 8.48 10.81
N ALA A 171 1.53 9.45 11.56
CA ALA A 171 0.87 9.89 12.79
C ALA A 171 -0.49 10.54 12.42
N ASP A 172 -1.49 10.39 13.29
CA ASP A 172 -2.76 11.10 13.11
C ASP A 172 -2.50 12.60 13.08
N ARG A 173 -2.97 13.29 12.03
CA ARG A 173 -3.16 14.73 12.10
C ARG A 173 -4.36 14.95 13.02
N ARG A 174 -4.10 15.39 14.26
CA ARG A 174 -5.13 16.03 15.08
C ARG A 174 -5.53 17.36 14.49
#